data_AF-A0A1V2L8C0-F1
#
_entry.id   AF-A0A1V2L8C0-F1
#
_cell.length_a   1.000
_cell.length_b   1.000
_cell.length_c   1.000
_cell.angle_alpha   90.00
_cell.angle_beta   90.00
_cell.angle_gamma   90.00
#
_symmetry.space_group_name_H-M   'P 1'
#
loop_
_entity.id
_entity.type
_entity.pdbx_description
1 polymer ?
#
loop_
_entity_poly.entity_id
_entity_poly.type
_entity_poly.pdbx_seq_one_letter_code
_entity_poly.pdbx_strand_id
1 'polypeptide(L)'
;MTLLSNTEETRSSVYITQKRYIEHNEVEGTDKTELSQFSTDEPVLKKSKLSKSNKTYPILIRLTDGNSDKSKKQKISTVVQPDALSKFWKEYSSVIKSGVVGLKKTKKSKKKKAAK
;
A
#
# COMPACT_ATOMS: atom_id res chain seq x y z
N MET A 1 6.33 21.70 5.33
CA MET A 1 4.86 21.58 5.29
C MET A 1 4.51 20.16 4.86
N THR A 2 3.89 19.36 5.71
CA THR A 2 3.49 17.97 5.42
C THR A 2 2.04 17.94 4.95
N LEU A 3 1.69 17.10 3.96
CA LEU A 3 0.31 16.97 3.46
C LEU A 3 -0.74 16.77 4.58
N LEU A 4 -0.36 16.14 5.68
CA LEU A 4 -1.24 15.85 6.82
C LEU A 4 -1.56 17.07 7.71
N SER A 5 -0.75 18.13 7.72
CA SER A 5 -1.03 19.29 8.58
C SER A 5 -2.15 20.18 8.02
N ASN A 6 -2.33 20.19 6.70
CA ASN A 6 -3.27 21.10 6.04
C ASN A 6 -4.71 20.54 5.98
N THR A 7 -4.92 19.27 6.35
CA THR A 7 -6.24 18.61 6.24
C THR A 7 -7.26 19.12 7.25
N GLU A 8 -6.81 19.48 8.45
CA GLU A 8 -7.71 19.97 9.52
C GLU A 8 -8.35 21.31 9.15
N GLU A 9 -7.56 22.22 8.57
CA GLU A 9 -8.03 23.55 8.15
C GLU A 9 -8.94 23.47 6.92
N THR A 10 -8.59 22.62 5.96
CA THR A 10 -9.28 22.54 4.67
C THR A 10 -10.42 21.51 4.63
N ARG A 11 -10.59 20.73 5.71
CA ARG A 11 -11.48 19.54 5.77
C ARG A 11 -11.32 18.62 4.56
N SER A 12 -10.08 18.47 4.08
CA SER A 12 -9.74 17.64 2.93
C SER A 12 -9.39 16.21 3.35
N SER A 13 -9.39 15.29 2.37
CA SER A 13 -9.08 13.88 2.59
C SER A 13 -7.74 13.53 1.94
N VAL A 14 -6.84 12.90 2.71
CA VAL A 14 -5.59 12.36 2.18
C VAL A 14 -5.73 10.87 1.95
N TYR A 15 -5.41 10.42 0.73
CA TYR A 15 -5.45 9.01 0.36
C TYR A 15 -4.04 8.44 0.33
N ILE A 16 -3.84 7.32 1.02
CA ILE A 16 -2.59 6.56 1.04
C ILE A 16 -2.86 5.17 0.47
N THR A 17 -2.05 4.73 -0.48
CA THR A 17 -2.13 3.38 -1.05
C THR A 17 -0.77 2.70 -0.94
N GLN A 18 -0.79 1.41 -0.59
CA GLN A 18 0.41 0.57 -0.51
C GLN A 18 0.20 -0.63 -1.42
N LYS A 19 1.09 -0.83 -2.40
CA LYS A 19 1.07 -1.98 -3.31
C LYS A 19 2.47 -2.57 -3.42
N ARG A 20 2.56 -3.87 -3.70
CA ARG A 20 3.83 -4.47 -4.13
C ARG A 20 4.28 -3.80 -5.42
N TYR A 21 5.53 -3.36 -5.47
CA TYR A 21 6.11 -2.82 -6.69
C TYR A 21 6.47 -3.98 -7.63
N ILE A 22 6.11 -3.82 -8.89
CA ILE A 22 6.42 -4.76 -9.98
C ILE A 22 7.10 -3.89 -11.02
N GLU A 23 8.36 -4.22 -11.34
CA GLU A 23 9.05 -3.59 -12.46
C GLU A 23 8.33 -3.98 -13.74
N HIS A 24 7.73 -3.00 -14.40
CA HIS A 24 7.19 -3.18 -15.73
C HIS A 24 8.38 -3.05 -16.70
N ASN A 25 8.71 -4.15 -17.38
CA ASN A 25 9.68 -4.12 -18.47
C ASN A 25 8.95 -3.57 -19.71
N GLU A 26 9.38 -2.42 -20.22
CA GLU A 26 8.86 -1.92 -21.49
C GLU A 26 9.43 -2.81 -22.60
N VAL A 27 8.53 -3.55 -23.27
CA VAL A 27 8.74 -4.54 -24.35
C VAL A 27 8.78 -6.01 -23.90
N GLU A 28 7.61 -6.63 -23.87
CA GLU A 28 7.27 -7.69 -24.83
C GLU A 28 5.82 -7.44 -25.23
N GLY A 29 5.58 -7.17 -26.52
CA GLY A 29 4.22 -7.24 -27.04
C GLY A 29 3.70 -8.62 -26.68
N THR A 30 2.49 -8.68 -26.11
CA THR A 30 1.83 -9.96 -25.91
C THR A 30 1.77 -10.66 -27.26
N ASP A 31 2.63 -11.65 -27.50
CA ASP A 31 2.26 -12.76 -28.34
C ASP A 31 0.98 -13.28 -27.71
N LYS A 32 -0.13 -12.98 -28.36
CA LYS A 32 -1.43 -13.56 -28.05
C LYS A 32 -1.28 -15.05 -28.32
N THR A 33 -0.71 -15.80 -27.38
CA THR A 33 -1.00 -17.22 -27.30
C THR A 33 -2.45 -17.26 -26.85
N GLU A 34 -3.35 -17.26 -27.83
CA GLU A 34 -4.78 -17.54 -27.70
C GLU A 34 -4.89 -18.83 -26.89
N LEU A 35 -5.08 -18.71 -25.57
CA LEU A 35 -5.54 -19.80 -24.74
C LEU A 35 -6.97 -20.07 -25.18
N SER A 36 -7.13 -20.92 -26.19
CA SER A 36 -8.44 -21.33 -26.65
C SER A 36 -9.12 -22.05 -25.48
N GLN A 37 -10.25 -21.50 -25.04
CA GLN A 37 -11.07 -22.04 -23.95
C GLN A 37 -11.75 -23.38 -24.32
N PHE A 38 -11.39 -23.97 -25.47
CA PHE A 38 -12.02 -25.12 -26.09
C PHE A 38 -11.05 -26.25 -26.45
N SER A 39 -9.82 -26.26 -25.92
CA SER A 39 -9.00 -27.48 -26.01
C SER A 39 -9.62 -28.58 -25.14
N THR A 40 -9.95 -29.71 -25.75
CA THR A 40 -10.58 -30.89 -25.12
C THR A 40 -9.61 -31.74 -24.29
N ASP A 41 -8.37 -31.29 -24.14
CA ASP A 41 -7.39 -32.02 -23.34
C ASP A 41 -7.70 -31.86 -21.85
N GLU A 42 -7.70 -32.99 -21.14
CA GLU A 42 -7.92 -33.07 -19.70
C GLU A 42 -7.02 -32.04 -18.98
N PRO A 43 -7.55 -31.23 -18.04
CA PRO A 43 -6.75 -30.24 -17.36
C PRO A 43 -5.66 -30.95 -16.56
N VAL A 44 -4.45 -31.00 -17.14
CA VAL A 44 -3.28 -31.56 -16.47
C VAL A 44 -2.88 -30.56 -15.38
N LEU A 45 -3.55 -30.66 -14.23
CA LEU A 45 -3.04 -30.14 -12.98
C LEU A 45 -1.78 -30.93 -12.65
N LYS A 46 -0.67 -30.59 -13.32
CA LYS A 46 0.67 -31.03 -12.95
C LYS A 46 0.76 -30.74 -11.46
N LYS A 47 0.93 -31.78 -10.63
CA LYS A 47 1.17 -31.67 -9.19
C LYS A 47 2.29 -30.66 -8.98
N SER A 48 1.92 -29.40 -8.79
CA SER A 48 2.88 -28.32 -8.75
C SER A 48 3.59 -28.48 -7.42
N LYS A 49 4.87 -28.85 -7.47
CA LYS A 49 5.73 -28.76 -6.29
C LYS A 49 5.73 -27.28 -5.93
N LEU A 50 4.92 -26.89 -4.94
CA LEU A 50 4.84 -25.54 -4.43
C LEU A 50 6.17 -25.22 -3.75
N SER A 51 7.17 -24.80 -4.52
CA SER A 51 8.41 -24.27 -3.99
C SER A 51 8.10 -22.94 -3.33
N LYS A 52 8.45 -22.79 -2.05
CA LYS A 52 8.33 -21.50 -1.37
C LYS A 52 9.29 -20.53 -2.06
N SER A 53 8.74 -19.54 -2.75
CA SER A 53 9.53 -18.47 -3.35
C SER A 53 10.12 -17.59 -2.24
N ASN A 54 11.45 -17.52 -2.14
CA ASN A 54 12.17 -16.61 -1.24
C ASN A 54 12.38 -15.22 -1.85
N LYS A 55 11.62 -14.85 -2.88
CA LYS A 55 11.78 -13.54 -3.54
C LYS A 55 11.23 -12.43 -2.66
N THR A 56 12.07 -11.44 -2.38
CA THR A 56 11.69 -10.20 -1.72
C THR A 56 11.31 -9.16 -2.76
N TYR A 57 10.29 -8.36 -2.47
CA TYR A 57 9.79 -7.36 -3.41
C TYR A 57 9.70 -6.00 -2.74
N PRO A 58 10.14 -4.93 -3.43
CA PRO A 58 9.91 -3.57 -2.96
C PRO A 58 8.42 -3.23 -2.90
N ILE A 59 8.11 -2.22 -2.11
CA ILE A 59 6.75 -1.74 -1.88
C ILE A 59 6.62 -0.34 -2.47
N LEU A 60 5.58 -0.11 -3.26
CA LEU A 60 5.19 1.20 -3.76
C LEU A 60 4.14 1.83 -2.84
N ILE A 61 4.47 3.00 -2.30
CA ILE A 61 3.58 3.78 -1.47
C ILE A 61 3.22 5.06 -2.23
N ARG A 62 1.93 5.36 -2.35
CA ARG A 62 1.43 6.57 -3.00
C ARG A 62 0.53 7.36 -2.05
N LEU A 63 0.69 8.67 -2.05
CA LEU A 63 -0.08 9.63 -1.28
C LEU A 63 -0.70 10.68 -2.21
N THR A 64 -1.92 11.11 -1.91
CA THR A 64 -2.55 12.22 -2.61
C THR A 64 -3.50 13.00 -1.70
N ASP A 65 -3.61 14.30 -1.93
CA ASP A 65 -4.49 15.26 -1.25
C ASP A 65 -5.98 15.14 -1.64
N GLY A 66 -6.33 14.22 -2.54
CA GLY A 66 -7.70 13.97 -2.91
C GLY A 66 -8.36 15.07 -3.74
N ASN A 67 -7.61 16.07 -4.21
CA ASN A 67 -8.16 17.20 -4.97
C ASN A 67 -8.93 16.70 -6.21
N SER A 68 -10.09 17.31 -6.47
CA SER A 68 -10.95 17.02 -7.62
C SER A 68 -10.34 17.52 -8.93
N ASP A 69 -9.64 18.67 -8.86
CA ASP A 69 -8.90 19.22 -10.00
C ASP A 69 -7.56 18.49 -10.15
N LYS A 70 -7.43 17.73 -11.24
CA LYS A 70 -6.22 16.94 -11.53
C LYS A 70 -4.96 17.78 -11.66
N SER A 71 -5.08 19.04 -12.08
CA SER A 71 -3.93 19.95 -12.26
C SER A 71 -3.35 20.43 -10.94
N LYS A 72 -4.20 20.57 -9.92
CA LYS A 72 -3.83 21.02 -8.57
C LYS A 72 -3.58 19.87 -7.59
N LYS A 73 -3.92 18.65 -8.00
CA LYS A 73 -3.82 17.43 -7.18
C LYS A 73 -2.36 17.09 -6.89
N GLN A 74 -1.98 17.20 -5.63
CA GLN A 74 -0.66 16.76 -5.20
C GLN A 74 -0.61 15.22 -5.15
N LYS A 75 0.42 14.65 -5.78
CA LYS A 75 0.70 13.21 -5.79
C LYS A 75 2.15 12.99 -5.41
N ILE A 76 2.39 12.17 -4.41
CA ILE A 76 3.72 11.78 -3.96
C ILE A 76 3.79 10.25 -4.00
N SER A 77 4.89 9.72 -4.51
CA SER A 77 5.13 8.28 -4.54
C SER A 77 6.55 7.97 -4.13
N THR A 78 6.72 6.87 -3.40
CA THR A 78 8.03 6.35 -3.03
C THR A 78 8.07 4.83 -3.16
N VAL A 79 9.22 4.31 -3.56
CA VAL A 79 9.50 2.88 -3.62
C VAL A 79 10.39 2.54 -2.43
N VAL A 80 9.94 1.63 -1.59
CA VAL A 80 10.64 1.20 -0.38
C VAL A 80 11.23 -0.18 -0.64
N GLN A 81 12.57 -0.26 -0.59
CA GLN A 81 13.29 -1.51 -0.69
C GLN A 81 13.11 -2.36 0.58
N PRO A 82 13.12 -3.70 0.48
CA PRO A 82 12.98 -4.60 1.63
C PRO A 82 13.94 -4.27 2.78
N ASP A 83 15.20 -3.97 2.46
CA ASP A 83 16.27 -3.71 3.44
C ASP A 83 16.04 -2.41 4.23
N ALA A 84 15.43 -1.42 3.58
CA ALA A 84 15.14 -0.11 4.18
C ALA A 84 13.79 -0.05 4.90
N LEU A 85 12.98 -1.11 4.86
CA LEU A 85 11.61 -1.13 5.37
C LEU A 85 11.53 -0.76 6.86
N SER A 86 12.46 -1.28 7.67
CA SER A 86 12.50 -1.02 9.12
C SER A 86 12.77 0.45 9.45
N LYS A 87 13.64 1.11 8.69
CA LYS A 87 13.92 2.54 8.86
C LYS A 87 12.71 3.36 8.41
N PHE A 88 12.19 3.07 7.22
CA PHE A 88 11.01 3.72 6.67
C PHE A 88 9.82 3.63 7.63
N TRP A 89 9.54 2.46 8.21
CA TRP A 89 8.40 2.26 9.10
C TRP A 89 8.47 3.12 10.36
N LYS A 90 9.67 3.32 10.94
CA LYS A 90 9.85 4.20 12.11
C LYS A 90 9.48 5.64 11.78
N GLU A 91 9.99 6.17 10.68
CA GLU A 91 9.72 7.54 10.23
C GLU A 91 8.25 7.71 9.83
N TYR A 92 7.74 6.81 8.99
CA TYR A 92 6.35 6.80 8.54
C TYR A 92 5.35 6.77 9.70
N SER A 93 5.52 5.84 10.65
CA SER A 93 4.60 5.72 11.78
C SER A 93 4.66 6.93 12.72
N SER A 94 5.83 7.57 12.86
CA SER A 94 5.96 8.82 13.61
C SER A 94 5.13 9.93 12.96
N VAL A 95 5.27 10.11 11.64
CA VAL A 95 4.55 11.14 10.88
C VAL A 95 3.04 10.92 10.89
N ILE A 96 2.57 9.68 10.74
CA ILE A 96 1.12 9.38 10.79
C ILE A 96 0.56 9.67 12.18
N LYS A 97 1.26 9.26 13.25
CA LYS A 97 0.79 9.51 14.63
C LYS A 97 0.73 10.99 14.98
N SER A 98 1.71 11.78 14.53
CA SER A 98 1.72 13.23 14.76
C SER A 98 0.79 14.00 13.83
N GLY A 99 0.50 13.46 12.64
CA GLY A 99 -0.33 14.12 11.64
C GLY A 99 -1.84 13.88 11.81
N VAL A 100 -2.25 12.72 12.33
CA VAL A 100 -3.68 12.35 12.46
C VAL A 100 -4.17 12.60 13.89
N VAL A 101 -4.37 13.88 14.22
CA VAL A 101 -4.68 14.34 15.59
C VAL A 101 -6.16 14.62 15.86
N GLY A 102 -6.98 14.82 14.81
CA GLY A 102 -8.41 15.17 14.93
C GLY A 102 -9.37 14.02 15.29
N LEU A 103 -8.87 12.82 15.59
CA LEU A 103 -9.73 11.67 15.90
C LEU A 103 -10.24 11.68 17.35
N LYS A 104 -11.52 11.35 17.52
CA LYS A 104 -12.11 11.14 18.85
C LYS A 104 -11.38 10.00 19.57
N LYS A 105 -10.85 10.29 20.76
CA LYS A 105 -10.20 9.28 21.60
C LYS A 105 -11.16 8.13 21.89
N THR A 106 -10.70 6.90 21.69
CA THR A 106 -11.47 5.71 22.08
C THR A 106 -11.74 5.74 23.58
N LYS A 107 -12.99 5.49 23.98
CA LYS A 107 -13.34 5.33 25.40
C LYS A 107 -12.75 4.01 25.87
N LYS A 108 -11.53 4.03 26.40
CA LYS A 108 -10.99 2.88 27.13
C LYS A 108 -11.90 2.67 28.34
N SER A 109 -12.71 1.61 28.33
CA SER A 109 -13.39 1.20 29.55
C SER A 109 -12.31 0.98 30.59
N LYS A 110 -12.41 1.65 31.74
CA LYS A 110 -11.55 1.36 32.88
C LYS A 110 -11.84 -0.09 33.26
N LYS A 111 -11.06 -1.06 32.75
CA LYS A 111 -10.92 -2.34 33.44
C LYS A 111 -10.49 -1.94 34.85
N LYS A 112 -11.41 -2.10 35.82
CA LYS A 112 -11.09 -1.95 37.24
C LYS A 112 -9.78 -2.71 37.42
N LYS A 113 -8.71 -2.01 37.84
CA LYS A 113 -7.56 -2.71 38.41
C LYS A 113 -8.17 -3.63 39.45
N ALA A 114 -8.15 -4.93 39.19
CA ALA A 114 -8.51 -5.89 40.21
C ALA A 114 -7.52 -5.60 41.35
N ALA A 115 -8.04 -5.04 42.43
CA ALA A 115 -7.32 -5.00 43.68
C ALA A 115 -7.12 -6.46 44.06
N LYS A 116 -5.91 -6.96 43.90
CA LYS A 116 -5.34 -8.01 44.72
C LYS A 116 -3.83 -7.92 44.69
#